data_AF-A0A7J4PKA9-F1
#
_entry.id   AF-A0A7J4PKA9-F1
#
_cell.length_a   1.000
_cell.length_b   1.000
_cell.length_c   1.000
_cell.angle_alpha   90.00
_cell.angle_beta   90.00
_cell.angle_gamma   90.00
#
_symmetry.space_group_name_H-M   'P 1'
#
loop_
_entity.id
_entity.type
_entity.pdbx_description
1 polymer ?
#
loop_
_entity_poly.entity_id
_entity_poly.type
_entity_poly.pdbx_seq_one_letter_code
_entity_poly.pdbx_strand_id
1 'polypeptide(L)'
;MNDEVYAASMAAISNIQNMTNDRIEALTKGHGMTNIGAMCAANAIATELFRGANIQLTDEDSGSLQIDHVLEKGIEAAREAGASPANAALFAASICYFAGSNAQAGVPAGNRKIGALARMIAGADRTGVISVPTPKSNNKVSGFAAVQAIYRAMEEGKLTRIDGRKLPLGVAGGPLYGHNTLGEDIGFPEVAMNAAKIGTEAMMKAYWGAGVSASPIISAILGTAASLEIVHPDAFVGAEYGGFFDVNSAYLAGKAACEVAGIPEKLHMRGTGEEYDSARLVGDLGVIIKDIGAPTVVGMMSFGEMLCAFQESVQIGAGFSGGPIMPPLGHMTADCIIALRALIKCETDVEKAADIIAEVKKNEWLDPEIAAVALNTISRKTEQVRRGPVTRTMILGTDGVRSAAIFRRAQKTYDSLKAGKTVEEVVREIDAERKATVETRAAAMLGAMTGHELKIEIKKMVGGARRDHPFTNSYYGFDTDADVDVTVDGKKFELKGLGQTVIPDAIFNDKQDILEVIPLAAIPVSELQLSGHSIINITVPAAVAAAMKVVEPKEAAKLAEKGGKAGTAAIPGAREKAFDVAKLAVRIMDSM
;
A
#
# COMPACT_ATOMS: atom_id res chain seq x y z
N MET A 1 2.98 18.74 -35.52
CA MET A 1 3.71 17.92 -34.54
C MET A 1 4.81 17.22 -35.32
N ASN A 2 6.03 17.11 -34.80
CA ASN A 2 7.09 16.39 -35.51
C ASN A 2 6.69 14.91 -35.57
N ASP A 3 6.78 14.30 -36.76
CA ASP A 3 6.32 12.93 -36.99
C ASP A 3 7.07 11.93 -36.10
N GLU A 4 8.36 12.19 -35.82
CA GLU A 4 9.19 11.37 -34.94
C GLU A 4 8.73 11.42 -33.48
N VAL A 5 8.31 12.62 -33.02
CA VAL A 5 7.78 12.82 -31.67
C VAL A 5 6.45 12.07 -31.53
N TYR A 6 5.60 12.11 -32.56
CA TYR A 6 4.35 11.37 -32.60
C TYR A 6 4.61 9.86 -32.60
N ALA A 7 5.44 9.35 -33.51
CA ALA A 7 5.74 7.93 -33.64
C ALA A 7 6.32 7.34 -32.35
N ALA A 8 7.26 8.05 -31.72
CA ALA A 8 7.83 7.67 -30.44
C ALA A 8 6.79 7.63 -29.31
N SER A 9 5.94 8.67 -29.22
CA SER A 9 4.89 8.74 -28.20
C SER A 9 3.88 7.61 -28.36
N MET A 10 3.44 7.33 -29.59
CA MET A 10 2.50 6.25 -29.90
C MET A 10 3.11 4.88 -29.64
N ALA A 11 4.38 4.67 -29.99
CA ALA A 11 5.08 3.42 -29.70
C ALA A 11 5.17 3.16 -28.18
N ALA A 12 5.48 4.20 -27.39
CA ALA A 12 5.64 4.08 -25.94
C ALA A 12 4.32 3.69 -25.24
N ILE A 13 3.17 4.16 -25.71
CA ILE A 13 1.86 3.84 -25.10
C ILE A 13 1.15 2.65 -25.72
N SER A 14 1.65 2.11 -26.85
CA SER A 14 1.01 1.01 -27.59
C SER A 14 0.79 -0.26 -26.76
N ASN A 15 1.67 -0.51 -25.78
CA ASN A 15 1.55 -1.59 -24.82
C ASN A 15 1.94 -1.06 -23.43
N ILE A 16 1.12 -1.36 -22.42
CA ILE A 16 1.32 -0.90 -21.04
C ILE A 16 2.69 -1.32 -20.49
N GLN A 17 3.20 -2.50 -20.90
CA GLN A 17 4.52 -2.97 -20.47
C GLN A 17 5.69 -2.14 -20.99
N ASN A 18 5.49 -1.29 -21.99
CA ASN A 18 6.55 -0.46 -22.57
C ASN A 18 6.99 0.67 -21.64
N MET A 19 6.23 0.93 -20.57
CA MET A 19 6.51 2.01 -19.62
C MET A 19 7.08 1.51 -18.30
N THR A 20 7.25 0.20 -18.07
CA THR A 20 7.63 -0.35 -16.76
C THR A 20 8.53 -1.58 -16.86
N ASN A 21 9.36 -1.81 -15.83
CA ASN A 21 10.14 -3.04 -15.63
C ASN A 21 9.51 -4.03 -14.66
N ASP A 22 8.41 -3.69 -13.99
CA ASP A 22 7.82 -4.48 -12.89
C ASP A 22 7.12 -5.77 -13.33
N ARG A 23 7.39 -6.25 -14.55
CA ARG A 23 6.85 -7.50 -15.12
C ARG A 23 5.35 -7.65 -14.86
N ILE A 24 4.61 -6.54 -15.01
CA ILE A 24 3.21 -6.37 -14.61
C ILE A 24 2.22 -7.38 -15.21
N GLU A 25 2.62 -8.12 -16.25
CA GLU A 25 1.86 -9.25 -16.79
C GLU A 25 1.64 -10.34 -15.75
N ALA A 26 2.70 -10.67 -14.99
CA ALA A 26 2.69 -11.72 -13.98
C ALA A 26 1.64 -11.43 -12.89
N LEU A 27 1.28 -10.17 -12.69
CA LEU A 27 0.32 -9.70 -11.70
C LEU A 27 -1.14 -9.98 -12.09
N THR A 28 -1.43 -10.34 -13.34
CA THR A 28 -2.81 -10.57 -13.81
C THR A 28 -3.35 -11.97 -13.56
N LYS A 29 -2.48 -12.92 -13.18
CA LYS A 29 -2.81 -14.34 -13.01
C LYS A 29 -2.16 -14.96 -11.77
N GLY A 30 -1.90 -14.17 -10.73
CA GLY A 30 -1.55 -14.68 -9.41
C GLY A 30 -0.11 -15.20 -9.22
N HIS A 31 0.85 -14.85 -10.07
CA HIS A 31 2.24 -15.33 -9.96
C HIS A 31 3.08 -14.65 -8.87
N GLY A 32 2.49 -13.85 -7.98
CA GLY A 32 3.24 -13.33 -6.84
C GLY A 32 2.77 -12.03 -6.21
N MET A 33 1.87 -11.26 -6.83
CA MET A 33 1.25 -10.08 -6.19
C MET A 33 -0.25 -10.04 -6.44
N THR A 34 -0.97 -9.39 -5.54
CA THR A 34 -2.45 -9.43 -5.47
C THR A 34 -3.11 -8.06 -5.56
N ASN A 35 -2.35 -7.00 -5.83
CA ASN A 35 -2.86 -5.64 -5.95
C ASN A 35 -3.88 -5.46 -7.08
N ILE A 36 -3.65 -6.09 -8.25
CA ILE A 36 -4.65 -6.10 -9.33
C ILE A 36 -5.93 -6.79 -8.86
N GLY A 37 -5.82 -7.89 -8.11
CA GLY A 37 -6.99 -8.56 -7.53
C GLY A 37 -7.79 -7.65 -6.59
N ALA A 38 -7.10 -6.89 -5.73
CA ALA A 38 -7.72 -5.88 -4.89
C ALA A 38 -8.42 -4.77 -5.70
N MET A 39 -7.78 -4.24 -6.75
CA MET A 39 -8.39 -3.23 -7.62
C MET A 39 -9.60 -3.79 -8.41
N CYS A 40 -9.53 -5.04 -8.87
CA CYS A 40 -10.64 -5.74 -9.51
C CYS A 40 -11.83 -5.88 -8.56
N ALA A 41 -11.59 -6.26 -7.29
CA ALA A 41 -12.62 -6.32 -6.26
C ALA A 41 -13.24 -4.93 -6.02
N ALA A 42 -12.43 -3.88 -5.93
CA ALA A 42 -12.91 -2.50 -5.79
C ALA A 42 -13.81 -2.08 -6.95
N ASN A 43 -13.43 -2.40 -8.19
CA ASN A 43 -14.25 -2.15 -9.37
C ASN A 43 -15.62 -2.87 -9.29
N ALA A 44 -15.62 -4.15 -8.92
CA ALA A 44 -16.85 -4.93 -8.83
C ALA A 44 -17.78 -4.44 -7.71
N ILE A 45 -17.24 -4.21 -6.51
CA ILE A 45 -18.00 -3.73 -5.35
C ILE A 45 -18.57 -2.34 -5.61
N ALA A 46 -17.76 -1.42 -6.14
CA ALA A 46 -18.23 -0.08 -6.49
C ALA A 46 -19.36 -0.11 -7.54
N THR A 47 -19.30 -1.04 -8.50
CA THR A 47 -20.35 -1.20 -9.51
C THR A 47 -21.69 -1.59 -8.87
N GLU A 48 -21.69 -2.54 -7.94
CA GLU A 48 -22.92 -2.96 -7.27
C GLU A 48 -23.42 -1.91 -6.27
N LEU A 49 -22.50 -1.26 -5.54
CA LEU A 49 -22.83 -0.14 -4.65
C LEU A 49 -23.57 0.97 -5.40
N PHE A 50 -23.03 1.41 -6.55
CA PHE A 50 -23.62 2.50 -7.33
C PHE A 50 -24.86 2.09 -8.14
N ARG A 51 -25.20 0.79 -8.18
CA ARG A 51 -26.52 0.30 -8.62
C ARG A 51 -27.57 0.35 -7.51
N GLY A 52 -27.18 0.72 -6.29
CA GLY A 52 -28.08 0.84 -5.13
C GLY A 52 -28.13 -0.41 -4.26
N ALA A 53 -27.15 -1.32 -4.35
CA ALA A 53 -27.10 -2.47 -3.45
C ALA A 53 -26.90 -2.02 -1.99
N ASN A 54 -27.72 -2.57 -1.09
CA ASN A 54 -27.55 -2.36 0.35
C ASN A 54 -26.40 -3.23 0.87
N ILE A 55 -25.32 -2.57 1.29
CA ILE A 55 -24.12 -3.21 1.83
C ILE A 55 -24.10 -3.28 3.36
N GLN A 56 -25.21 -2.99 4.04
CA GLN A 56 -25.28 -3.14 5.50
C GLN A 56 -25.59 -4.58 5.90
N LEU A 57 -24.90 -5.07 6.91
CA LEU A 57 -25.26 -6.28 7.63
C LEU A 57 -26.38 -5.97 8.61
N THR A 58 -27.52 -6.60 8.41
CA THR A 58 -28.70 -6.48 9.28
C THR A 58 -28.99 -7.79 10.00
N ASP A 59 -29.89 -7.75 10.95
CA ASP A 59 -30.46 -8.89 11.68
C ASP A 59 -31.69 -9.49 11.00
N GLU A 60 -31.95 -9.13 9.74
CA GLU A 60 -33.10 -9.61 8.97
C GLU A 60 -33.15 -11.15 8.94
N ASP A 61 -34.32 -11.72 9.23
CA ASP A 61 -34.58 -13.16 9.23
C ASP A 61 -34.68 -13.69 7.78
N SER A 62 -33.51 -13.83 7.15
CA SER A 62 -33.34 -14.24 5.75
C SER A 62 -32.13 -15.14 5.58
N GLY A 63 -32.18 -16.04 4.59
CA GLY A 63 -31.05 -16.89 4.22
C GLY A 63 -29.90 -16.16 3.51
N SER A 64 -30.14 -14.94 3.01
CA SER A 64 -29.14 -14.12 2.30
C SER A 64 -29.50 -12.63 2.37
N LEU A 65 -28.49 -11.76 2.43
CA LEU A 65 -28.60 -10.31 2.28
C LEU A 65 -28.03 -9.87 0.92
N GLN A 66 -28.30 -8.62 0.53
CA GLN A 66 -27.73 -8.07 -0.70
C GLN A 66 -26.20 -7.99 -0.66
N ILE A 67 -25.61 -7.76 0.52
CA ILE A 67 -24.15 -7.74 0.71
C ILE A 67 -23.49 -9.08 0.38
N ASP A 68 -24.17 -10.22 0.56
CA ASP A 68 -23.63 -11.54 0.16
C ASP A 68 -23.33 -11.56 -1.35
N HIS A 69 -24.23 -11.00 -2.16
CA HIS A 69 -24.02 -10.88 -3.60
C HIS A 69 -22.89 -9.91 -3.96
N VAL A 70 -22.79 -8.78 -3.24
CA VAL A 70 -21.69 -7.82 -3.44
C VAL A 70 -20.34 -8.44 -3.11
N LEU A 71 -20.26 -9.20 -2.02
CA LEU A 71 -19.07 -9.95 -1.63
C LEU A 71 -18.72 -11.01 -2.68
N GLU A 72 -19.69 -11.78 -3.16
CA GLU A 72 -19.50 -12.76 -4.24
C GLU A 72 -18.86 -12.10 -5.48
N LYS A 73 -19.41 -10.96 -5.94
CA LYS A 73 -18.85 -10.23 -7.09
C LYS A 73 -17.44 -9.71 -6.86
N GLY A 74 -17.15 -9.21 -5.65
CA GLY A 74 -15.81 -8.77 -5.26
C GLY A 74 -14.80 -9.93 -5.22
N ILE A 75 -15.21 -11.08 -4.66
CA ILE A 75 -14.38 -12.28 -4.54
C ILE A 75 -14.09 -12.87 -5.92
N GLU A 76 -15.11 -13.03 -6.77
CA GLU A 76 -14.96 -13.47 -8.16
C GLU A 76 -13.96 -12.59 -8.91
N ALA A 77 -14.08 -11.26 -8.78
CA ALA A 77 -13.18 -10.30 -9.40
C ALA A 77 -11.71 -10.50 -9.00
N ALA A 78 -11.46 -10.66 -7.70
CA ALA A 78 -10.12 -10.86 -7.19
C ALA A 78 -9.54 -12.20 -7.66
N ARG A 79 -10.37 -13.26 -7.71
CA ARG A 79 -9.97 -14.60 -8.18
C ARG A 79 -9.67 -14.64 -9.68
N GLU A 80 -10.35 -13.84 -10.51
CA GLU A 80 -10.04 -13.70 -11.94
C GLU A 80 -8.60 -13.18 -12.18
N ALA A 81 -8.08 -12.38 -11.25
CA ALA A 81 -6.71 -11.88 -11.22
C ALA A 81 -5.70 -12.86 -10.56
N GLY A 82 -6.18 -14.02 -10.08
CA GLY A 82 -5.36 -15.06 -9.46
C GLY A 82 -5.19 -14.93 -7.94
N ALA A 83 -6.05 -14.16 -7.24
CA ALA A 83 -6.06 -14.18 -5.78
C ALA A 83 -6.53 -15.56 -5.25
N SER A 84 -5.85 -16.08 -4.23
CA SER A 84 -6.34 -17.26 -3.50
C SER A 84 -7.63 -16.93 -2.74
N PRO A 85 -8.46 -17.94 -2.37
CA PRO A 85 -9.72 -17.72 -1.66
C PRO A 85 -9.62 -16.78 -0.46
N ALA A 86 -8.65 -17.00 0.45
CA ALA A 86 -8.49 -16.16 1.64
C ALA A 86 -8.05 -14.72 1.32
N ASN A 87 -7.21 -14.52 0.30
CA ASN A 87 -6.84 -13.17 -0.15
C ASN A 87 -8.05 -12.45 -0.78
N ALA A 88 -8.82 -13.15 -1.61
CA ALA A 88 -10.01 -12.60 -2.26
C ALA A 88 -11.09 -12.21 -1.24
N ALA A 89 -11.32 -13.06 -0.23
CA ALA A 89 -12.20 -12.76 0.88
C ALA A 89 -11.73 -11.50 1.64
N LEU A 90 -10.44 -11.42 1.99
CA LEU A 90 -9.86 -10.25 2.68
C LEU A 90 -10.10 -8.96 1.91
N PHE A 91 -9.80 -8.94 0.61
CA PHE A 91 -10.01 -7.74 -0.19
C PHE A 91 -11.49 -7.35 -0.26
N ALA A 92 -12.38 -8.31 -0.53
CA ALA A 92 -13.80 -8.00 -0.64
C ALA A 92 -14.39 -7.48 0.67
N ALA A 93 -14.09 -8.13 1.80
CA ALA A 93 -14.54 -7.70 3.12
C ALA A 93 -14.00 -6.31 3.49
N SER A 94 -12.70 -6.07 3.34
CA SER A 94 -12.09 -4.77 3.66
C SER A 94 -12.59 -3.66 2.74
N ILE A 95 -12.79 -3.93 1.44
CA ILE A 95 -13.28 -2.93 0.49
C ILE A 95 -14.76 -2.62 0.74
N CYS A 96 -15.61 -3.61 1.05
CA CYS A 96 -16.99 -3.33 1.48
C CYS A 96 -17.01 -2.49 2.77
N TYR A 97 -16.12 -2.77 3.72
CA TYR A 97 -15.97 -1.96 4.91
C TYR A 97 -15.64 -0.50 4.57
N PHE A 98 -14.62 -0.27 3.72
CA PHE A 98 -14.31 1.07 3.22
C PHE A 98 -15.40 1.67 2.33
N ALA A 99 -16.27 0.86 1.71
CA ALA A 99 -17.44 1.35 1.00
C ALA A 99 -18.54 1.87 1.96
N GLY A 100 -18.47 1.51 3.25
CA GLY A 100 -19.37 1.99 4.29
C GLY A 100 -20.23 0.89 4.94
N SER A 101 -19.93 -0.40 4.73
CA SER A 101 -20.61 -1.48 5.45
C SER A 101 -20.16 -1.53 6.92
N ASN A 102 -21.05 -1.87 7.85
CA ASN A 102 -20.66 -2.35 9.17
C ASN A 102 -19.94 -3.71 9.11
N ALA A 103 -19.08 -4.00 10.08
CA ALA A 103 -18.34 -5.27 10.14
C ALA A 103 -19.17 -6.46 10.68
N GLN A 104 -20.20 -6.17 11.48
CA GLN A 104 -21.07 -7.16 12.11
C GLN A 104 -22.49 -6.62 12.36
N ALA A 105 -23.49 -7.50 12.33
CA ALA A 105 -24.90 -7.15 12.57
C ALA A 105 -25.23 -6.90 14.06
N GLY A 106 -24.49 -7.49 15.00
CA GLY A 106 -24.65 -7.23 16.43
C GLY A 106 -25.78 -7.98 17.14
N VAL A 107 -26.27 -9.11 16.60
CA VAL A 107 -27.31 -9.94 17.23
C VAL A 107 -26.88 -11.41 17.38
N PRO A 108 -27.32 -12.14 18.44
CA PRO A 108 -26.89 -13.53 18.67
C PRO A 108 -27.39 -14.54 17.62
N ALA A 109 -28.68 -14.50 17.27
CA ALA A 109 -29.25 -15.33 16.21
C ALA A 109 -29.13 -14.56 14.88
N GLY A 110 -28.50 -15.16 13.86
CA GLY A 110 -28.16 -14.42 12.64
C GLY A 110 -26.91 -13.55 12.79
N ASN A 111 -25.96 -13.93 13.65
CA ASN A 111 -24.70 -13.21 13.86
C ASN A 111 -23.83 -13.19 12.59
N ARG A 112 -24.14 -12.26 11.69
CA ARG A 112 -23.44 -12.05 10.43
C ARG A 112 -22.23 -11.15 10.68
N LYS A 113 -21.07 -11.64 10.25
CA LYS A 113 -19.80 -10.91 10.24
C LYS A 113 -19.26 -10.90 8.83
N ILE A 114 -18.89 -9.74 8.32
CA ILE A 114 -18.54 -9.60 6.90
C ILE A 114 -17.34 -10.48 6.52
N GLY A 115 -16.36 -10.62 7.43
CA GLY A 115 -15.22 -11.51 7.24
C GLY A 115 -15.62 -12.99 7.14
N ALA A 116 -16.54 -13.46 7.98
CA ALA A 116 -17.02 -14.83 7.94
C ALA A 116 -17.83 -15.13 6.67
N LEU A 117 -18.72 -14.20 6.27
CA LEU A 117 -19.48 -14.32 5.02
C LEU A 117 -18.53 -14.38 3.82
N ALA A 118 -17.58 -13.44 3.73
CA ALA A 118 -16.60 -13.40 2.65
C ALA A 118 -15.76 -14.70 2.58
N ARG A 119 -15.32 -15.22 3.72
CA ARG A 119 -14.59 -16.50 3.80
C ARG A 119 -15.43 -17.65 3.23
N MET A 120 -16.68 -17.79 3.68
CA MET A 120 -17.57 -18.86 3.26
C MET A 120 -17.89 -18.79 1.77
N ILE A 121 -18.20 -17.60 1.26
CA ILE A 121 -18.44 -17.36 -0.18
C ILE A 121 -17.19 -17.68 -1.01
N ALA A 122 -16.00 -17.31 -0.53
CA ALA A 122 -14.75 -17.62 -1.23
C ALA A 122 -14.39 -19.11 -1.22
N GLY A 123 -14.99 -19.91 -0.33
CA GLY A 123 -14.59 -21.29 -0.08
C GLY A 123 -13.23 -21.38 0.61
N ALA A 124 -12.90 -20.41 1.45
CA ALA A 124 -11.66 -20.41 2.23
C ALA A 124 -11.83 -21.17 3.56
N ASP A 125 -10.79 -21.89 3.97
CA ASP A 125 -10.80 -22.59 5.25
C ASP A 125 -10.78 -21.63 6.44
N ARG A 126 -11.47 -21.99 7.51
CA ARG A 126 -11.35 -21.27 8.79
C ARG A 126 -10.00 -21.62 9.41
N THR A 127 -9.22 -20.59 9.72
CA THR A 127 -7.96 -20.71 10.48
C THR A 127 -7.99 -19.73 11.65
N GLY A 128 -7.15 -19.95 12.66
CA GLY A 128 -6.98 -18.98 13.75
C GLY A 128 -6.02 -17.85 13.37
N VAL A 129 -6.06 -16.75 14.13
CA VAL A 129 -5.19 -15.56 13.93
C VAL A 129 -3.70 -15.91 14.01
N ILE A 130 -3.37 -16.98 14.74
CA ILE A 130 -2.03 -17.58 14.83
C ILE A 130 -1.34 -17.79 13.46
N SER A 131 -2.13 -18.11 12.42
CA SER A 131 -1.66 -18.41 11.06
C SER A 131 -1.64 -17.19 10.14
N VAL A 132 -2.15 -16.04 10.57
CA VAL A 132 -2.18 -14.83 9.75
C VAL A 132 -0.80 -14.17 9.78
N PRO A 133 -0.11 -14.04 8.63
CA PRO A 133 1.18 -13.38 8.59
C PRO A 133 1.02 -11.85 8.65
N THR A 134 2.10 -11.17 9.02
CA THR A 134 2.23 -9.74 8.78
C THR A 134 2.59 -9.44 7.31
N PRO A 135 2.36 -8.20 6.83
CA PRO A 135 2.97 -7.72 5.59
C PRO A 135 4.50 -7.89 5.63
N LYS A 136 5.12 -8.13 4.47
CA LYS A 136 6.58 -8.23 4.38
C LYS A 136 7.21 -6.83 4.49
N SER A 137 8.08 -6.63 5.48
CA SER A 137 8.94 -5.45 5.63
C SER A 137 10.41 -5.90 5.76
N ASN A 138 10.93 -6.58 4.73
CA ASN A 138 12.15 -7.42 4.71
C ASN A 138 11.99 -8.76 5.44
N ASN A 139 11.72 -8.71 6.75
CA ASN A 139 11.29 -9.88 7.53
C ASN A 139 9.77 -9.84 7.74
N LYS A 140 9.21 -10.93 8.29
CA LYS A 140 7.81 -11.03 8.66
C LYS A 140 7.67 -11.86 9.94
N VAL A 141 6.65 -11.53 10.71
CA VAL A 141 6.15 -12.34 11.84
C VAL A 141 4.71 -12.79 11.54
N SER A 142 4.04 -13.43 12.48
CA SER A 142 2.61 -13.77 12.38
C SER A 142 1.86 -13.43 13.65
N GLY A 143 0.53 -13.51 13.59
CA GLY A 143 -0.36 -13.37 14.74
C GLY A 143 -0.08 -14.37 15.88
N PHE A 144 0.80 -15.35 15.67
CA PHE A 144 1.32 -16.23 16.72
C PHE A 144 1.86 -15.47 17.93
N ALA A 145 2.55 -14.34 17.72
CA ALA A 145 3.09 -13.57 18.84
C ALA A 145 1.98 -13.03 19.75
N ALA A 146 0.90 -12.49 19.17
CA ALA A 146 -0.27 -12.05 19.93
C ALA A 146 -0.95 -13.20 20.66
N VAL A 147 -1.28 -14.28 19.93
CA VAL A 147 -1.97 -15.46 20.49
C VAL A 147 -1.17 -16.07 21.65
N GLN A 148 0.14 -16.28 21.47
CA GLN A 148 0.98 -16.84 22.52
C GLN A 148 1.00 -15.96 23.78
N ALA A 149 1.14 -14.64 23.64
CA ALA A 149 1.18 -13.73 24.77
C ALA A 149 -0.16 -13.68 25.52
N ILE A 150 -1.28 -13.65 24.80
CA ILE A 150 -2.62 -13.64 25.36
C ILE A 150 -2.90 -14.93 26.15
N TYR A 151 -2.57 -16.10 25.59
CA TYR A 151 -2.82 -17.37 26.27
C TYR A 151 -1.96 -17.53 27.54
N ARG A 152 -0.71 -17.07 27.54
CA ARG A 152 0.10 -17.03 28.77
C ARG A 152 -0.52 -16.13 29.83
N ALA A 153 -0.98 -14.94 29.44
CA ALA A 153 -1.66 -14.02 30.37
C ALA A 153 -3.00 -14.59 30.88
N MET A 154 -3.69 -15.37 30.06
CA MET A 154 -4.92 -16.08 30.44
C MET A 154 -4.65 -17.13 31.53
N GLU A 155 -3.62 -17.96 31.35
CA GLU A 155 -3.18 -18.96 32.34
C GLU A 155 -2.79 -18.31 33.68
N GLU A 156 -2.19 -17.13 33.62
CA GLU A 156 -1.79 -16.34 34.78
C GLU A 156 -2.95 -15.55 35.44
N GLY A 157 -4.17 -15.61 34.88
CA GLY A 157 -5.34 -14.89 35.41
C GLY A 157 -5.26 -13.37 35.24
N LYS A 158 -4.54 -12.88 34.23
CA LYS A 158 -4.30 -11.44 33.99
C LYS A 158 -5.29 -10.79 33.04
N LEU A 159 -6.10 -11.57 32.32
CA LEU A 159 -7.07 -11.00 31.37
C LEU A 159 -8.31 -10.44 32.08
N THR A 160 -8.73 -11.06 33.17
CA THR A 160 -9.85 -10.60 34.00
C THR A 160 -9.64 -11.01 35.45
N ARG A 161 -10.21 -10.24 36.38
CA ARG A 161 -10.25 -10.61 37.80
C ARG A 161 -11.23 -11.74 38.13
N ILE A 162 -12.08 -12.14 37.18
CA ILE A 162 -13.04 -13.23 37.36
C ILE A 162 -12.30 -14.58 37.37
N ASP A 163 -12.36 -15.28 38.50
CA ASP A 163 -11.83 -16.64 38.61
C ASP A 163 -12.89 -17.66 38.16
N GLY A 164 -12.69 -18.24 36.96
CA GLY A 164 -13.60 -19.24 36.39
C GLY A 164 -13.85 -20.47 37.28
N ARG A 165 -12.93 -20.80 38.20
CA ARG A 165 -13.09 -21.91 39.15
C ARG A 165 -14.13 -21.65 40.22
N LYS A 166 -14.50 -20.38 40.44
CA LYS A 166 -15.48 -19.94 41.44
C LYS A 166 -16.88 -19.75 40.85
N LEU A 167 -17.05 -19.95 39.54
CA LEU A 167 -18.35 -19.79 38.89
C LEU A 167 -19.28 -20.97 39.26
N PRO A 168 -20.47 -20.70 39.80
CA PRO A 168 -21.41 -21.76 40.15
C PRO A 168 -22.02 -22.40 38.90
N LEU A 169 -22.55 -23.62 39.07
CA LEU A 169 -23.24 -24.35 38.01
C LEU A 169 -24.38 -23.50 37.43
N GLY A 170 -24.47 -23.43 36.10
CA GLY A 170 -25.53 -22.69 35.39
C GLY A 170 -25.23 -21.21 35.13
N VAL A 171 -24.11 -20.66 35.64
CA VAL A 171 -23.73 -19.25 35.39
C VAL A 171 -22.81 -19.12 34.17
N ALA A 172 -21.65 -19.80 34.16
CA ALA A 172 -20.56 -19.54 33.21
C ALA A 172 -20.90 -19.62 31.70
N GLY A 173 -21.93 -20.39 31.32
CA GLY A 173 -22.37 -20.53 29.93
C GLY A 173 -23.77 -19.96 29.64
N GLY A 174 -24.36 -19.25 30.62
CA GLY A 174 -25.73 -18.78 30.54
C GLY A 174 -25.84 -17.25 30.40
N PRO A 175 -27.05 -16.75 30.07
CA PRO A 175 -27.30 -15.31 29.96
C PRO A 175 -27.09 -14.55 31.28
N LEU A 176 -27.12 -15.25 32.42
CA LEU A 176 -26.81 -14.67 33.73
C LEU A 176 -25.35 -14.24 33.89
N TYR A 177 -24.42 -14.91 33.20
CA TYR A 177 -23.06 -14.39 33.06
C TYR A 177 -23.04 -13.34 31.95
N GLY A 178 -23.53 -13.71 30.75
CA GLY A 178 -23.38 -12.91 29.55
C GLY A 178 -24.01 -11.52 29.64
N HIS A 179 -25.33 -11.43 29.79
CA HIS A 179 -26.12 -10.20 29.63
C HIS A 179 -26.32 -9.41 30.92
N ASN A 180 -25.39 -9.54 31.86
CA ASN A 180 -25.46 -8.93 33.18
C ASN A 180 -24.08 -8.44 33.59
N THR A 181 -24.00 -7.75 34.72
CA THR A 181 -22.79 -7.09 35.21
C THR A 181 -21.54 -7.95 35.23
N LEU A 182 -21.63 -9.25 35.53
CA LEU A 182 -20.45 -10.11 35.55
C LEU A 182 -19.80 -10.25 34.15
N GLY A 183 -20.60 -10.31 33.08
CA GLY A 183 -20.13 -10.39 31.70
C GLY A 183 -19.96 -9.02 31.07
N GLU A 184 -21.05 -8.32 30.80
CA GLU A 184 -21.09 -7.10 29.99
C GLU A 184 -20.45 -5.87 30.66
N ASP A 185 -20.40 -5.80 31.99
CA ASP A 185 -19.78 -4.67 32.71
C ASP A 185 -18.36 -5.00 33.22
N ILE A 186 -18.02 -6.27 33.42
CA ILE A 186 -16.74 -6.68 34.03
C ILE A 186 -15.93 -7.59 33.11
N GLY A 187 -16.42 -8.81 32.85
CA GLY A 187 -15.64 -9.84 32.18
C GLY A 187 -15.29 -9.51 30.73
N PHE A 188 -16.28 -9.22 29.89
CA PHE A 188 -16.05 -8.93 28.47
C PHE A 188 -15.23 -7.66 28.26
N PRO A 189 -15.49 -6.53 28.94
CA PRO A 189 -14.62 -5.35 28.85
C PRO A 189 -13.17 -5.62 29.27
N GLU A 190 -12.95 -6.25 30.43
CA GLU A 190 -11.60 -6.55 30.93
C GLU A 190 -10.85 -7.48 29.97
N VAL A 191 -11.46 -8.60 29.56
CA VAL A 191 -10.82 -9.56 28.65
C VAL A 191 -10.52 -8.90 27.31
N ALA A 192 -11.47 -8.17 26.72
CA ALA A 192 -11.31 -7.51 25.42
C ALA A 192 -10.14 -6.53 25.44
N MET A 193 -10.11 -5.62 26.42
CA MET A 193 -9.09 -4.57 26.53
C MET A 193 -7.73 -5.13 26.90
N ASN A 194 -7.64 -5.99 27.93
CA ASN A 194 -6.36 -6.51 28.42
C ASN A 194 -5.71 -7.43 27.38
N ALA A 195 -6.48 -8.32 26.75
CA ALA A 195 -5.94 -9.20 25.71
C ALA A 195 -5.48 -8.39 24.49
N ALA A 196 -6.22 -7.37 24.06
CA ALA A 196 -5.82 -6.53 22.93
C ALA A 196 -4.53 -5.73 23.23
N LYS A 197 -4.37 -5.18 24.44
CA LYS A 197 -3.13 -4.50 24.88
C LYS A 197 -1.94 -5.44 24.81
N ILE A 198 -2.05 -6.61 25.44
CA ILE A 198 -1.00 -7.63 25.51
C ILE A 198 -0.65 -8.15 24.11
N GLY A 199 -1.65 -8.46 23.30
CA GLY A 199 -1.46 -8.97 21.94
C GLY A 199 -0.76 -7.95 21.04
N THR A 200 -1.19 -6.69 21.09
CA THR A 200 -0.60 -5.60 20.30
C THR A 200 0.86 -5.34 20.68
N GLU A 201 1.15 -5.27 21.98
CA GLU A 201 2.52 -5.10 22.47
C GLU A 201 3.43 -6.27 22.07
N ALA A 202 2.92 -7.50 22.16
CA ALA A 202 3.66 -8.70 21.74
C ALA A 202 3.97 -8.69 20.24
N MET A 203 3.03 -8.24 19.40
CA MET A 203 3.27 -8.08 17.96
C MET A 203 4.38 -7.06 17.70
N MET A 204 4.33 -5.88 18.34
CA MET A 204 5.37 -4.85 18.17
C MET A 204 6.75 -5.36 18.61
N LYS A 205 6.83 -6.05 19.75
CA LYS A 205 8.07 -6.69 20.23
C LYS A 205 8.58 -7.75 19.24
N ALA A 206 7.69 -8.51 18.61
CA ALA A 206 8.07 -9.51 17.62
C ALA A 206 8.67 -8.87 16.36
N TYR A 207 8.11 -7.76 15.88
CA TYR A 207 8.71 -6.97 14.79
C TYR A 207 10.14 -6.54 15.14
N TRP A 208 10.33 -5.88 16.28
CA TRP A 208 11.65 -5.39 16.70
C TRP A 208 12.64 -6.54 16.90
N GLY A 209 12.20 -7.66 17.49
CA GLY A 209 13.01 -8.87 17.64
C GLY A 209 13.41 -9.51 16.30
N ALA A 210 12.65 -9.27 15.23
CA ALA A 210 12.97 -9.67 13.87
C ALA A 210 13.80 -8.62 13.10
N GLY A 211 14.29 -7.56 13.77
CA GLY A 211 15.13 -6.53 13.17
C GLY A 211 14.39 -5.62 12.18
N VAL A 212 13.08 -5.43 12.38
CA VAL A 212 12.23 -4.59 11.53
C VAL A 212 11.41 -3.64 12.39
N SER A 213 11.15 -2.42 11.90
CA SER A 213 10.25 -1.49 12.57
C SER A 213 8.85 -2.10 12.69
N ALA A 214 8.22 -1.94 13.85
CA ALA A 214 6.84 -2.36 14.05
C ALA A 214 5.91 -1.56 13.13
N SER A 215 4.85 -2.21 12.68
CA SER A 215 3.70 -1.55 12.05
C SER A 215 2.61 -1.39 13.13
N PRO A 216 2.45 -0.22 13.76
CA PRO A 216 1.44 0.02 14.78
C PRO A 216 0.04 -0.46 14.37
N ILE A 217 -0.41 -0.11 13.18
CA ILE A 217 -1.77 -0.44 12.71
C ILE A 217 -1.96 -1.95 12.51
N ILE A 218 -1.00 -2.65 11.91
CA ILE A 218 -1.10 -4.10 11.71
C ILE A 218 -0.98 -4.85 13.04
N SER A 219 -0.09 -4.41 13.93
CA SER A 219 0.04 -4.96 15.28
C SER A 219 -1.27 -4.80 16.08
N ALA A 220 -1.90 -3.63 16.00
CA ALA A 220 -3.16 -3.35 16.67
C ALA A 220 -4.31 -4.21 16.12
N ILE A 221 -4.42 -4.33 14.80
CA ILE A 221 -5.44 -5.17 14.14
C ILE A 221 -5.25 -6.65 14.50
N LEU A 222 -4.02 -7.18 14.46
CA LEU A 222 -3.76 -8.59 14.81
C LEU A 222 -3.92 -8.86 16.31
N GLY A 223 -3.50 -7.94 17.18
CA GLY A 223 -3.74 -8.02 18.62
C GLY A 223 -5.24 -8.01 18.95
N THR A 224 -5.99 -7.14 18.29
CA THR A 224 -7.46 -7.09 18.39
C THR A 224 -8.11 -8.36 17.87
N ALA A 225 -7.73 -8.83 16.68
CA ALA A 225 -8.25 -10.07 16.11
C ALA A 225 -8.05 -11.27 17.05
N ALA A 226 -6.84 -11.41 17.62
CA ALA A 226 -6.52 -12.47 18.58
C ALA A 226 -7.33 -12.36 19.89
N SER A 227 -7.54 -11.14 20.40
CA SER A 227 -8.44 -10.90 21.53
C SER A 227 -9.88 -11.33 21.22
N LEU A 228 -10.39 -10.97 20.03
CA LEU A 228 -11.74 -11.29 19.59
C LEU A 228 -11.95 -12.77 19.21
N GLU A 229 -10.92 -13.62 19.22
CA GLU A 229 -11.08 -15.08 19.17
C GLU A 229 -11.55 -15.67 20.50
N ILE A 230 -11.28 -15.00 21.63
CA ILE A 230 -11.55 -15.51 22.98
C ILE A 230 -12.65 -14.75 23.72
N VAL A 231 -13.03 -13.56 23.27
CA VAL A 231 -14.14 -12.77 23.83
C VAL A 231 -15.30 -12.64 22.84
N HIS A 232 -16.52 -12.51 23.35
CA HIS A 232 -17.69 -12.25 22.52
C HIS A 232 -17.58 -10.85 21.88
N PRO A 233 -17.45 -10.72 20.55
CA PRO A 233 -17.18 -9.42 19.90
C PRO A 233 -18.38 -8.47 19.84
N ASP A 234 -19.60 -9.00 20.01
CA ASP A 234 -20.86 -8.27 19.92
C ASP A 234 -21.43 -7.91 21.30
N ALA A 235 -20.75 -8.23 22.41
CA ALA A 235 -21.28 -7.98 23.74
C ALA A 235 -21.49 -6.47 23.96
N PHE A 236 -22.71 -6.11 24.37
CA PHE A 236 -23.09 -4.74 24.69
C PHE A 236 -22.55 -4.40 26.06
N VAL A 237 -21.62 -3.47 26.13
CA VAL A 237 -20.93 -3.19 27.39
C VAL A 237 -21.72 -2.21 28.27
N GLY A 238 -21.41 -2.20 29.55
CA GLY A 238 -22.03 -1.27 30.51
C GLY A 238 -21.96 0.20 30.09
N ALA A 239 -22.95 0.99 30.53
CA ALA A 239 -23.11 2.39 30.15
C ALA A 239 -21.91 3.29 30.49
N GLU A 240 -21.05 2.85 31.43
CA GLU A 240 -19.79 3.51 31.78
C GLU A 240 -18.76 3.52 30.64
N TYR A 241 -18.88 2.59 29.69
CA TYR A 241 -18.03 2.51 28.50
C TYR A 241 -18.61 3.25 27.29
N GLY A 242 -19.93 3.42 27.22
CA GLY A 242 -20.63 4.18 26.18
C GLY A 242 -22.11 3.80 26.01
N GLY A 243 -22.76 4.37 25.00
CA GLY A 243 -24.18 4.14 24.71
C GLY A 243 -24.47 2.70 24.28
N PHE A 244 -25.70 2.25 24.57
CA PHE A 244 -26.21 0.95 24.10
C PHE A 244 -26.28 0.97 22.56
N PHE A 245 -25.78 -0.07 21.91
CA PHE A 245 -25.48 -0.16 20.46
C PHE A 245 -24.29 0.67 19.93
N ASP A 246 -23.80 1.65 20.69
CA ASP A 246 -22.66 2.46 20.27
C ASP A 246 -21.33 1.78 20.60
N VAL A 247 -21.23 1.05 21.72
CA VAL A 247 -19.99 0.43 22.17
C VAL A 247 -20.16 -1.07 22.38
N ASN A 248 -19.21 -1.84 21.87
CA ASN A 248 -19.14 -3.29 22.04
C ASN A 248 -17.69 -3.73 22.32
N SER A 249 -17.50 -5.02 22.61
CA SER A 249 -16.16 -5.55 22.89
C SER A 249 -15.16 -5.37 21.74
N ALA A 250 -15.60 -5.36 20.47
CA ALA A 250 -14.73 -5.08 19.33
C ALA A 250 -14.17 -3.65 19.39
N TYR A 251 -15.03 -2.65 19.67
CA TYR A 251 -14.60 -1.27 19.87
C TYR A 251 -13.65 -1.11 21.06
N LEU A 252 -13.95 -1.74 22.20
CA LEU A 252 -13.07 -1.67 23.37
C LEU A 252 -11.70 -2.31 23.14
N ALA A 253 -11.66 -3.45 22.45
CA ALA A 253 -10.41 -4.08 22.04
C ALA A 253 -9.62 -3.17 21.09
N GLY A 254 -10.29 -2.59 20.08
CA GLY A 254 -9.68 -1.64 19.16
C GLY A 254 -9.12 -0.39 19.84
N LYS A 255 -9.88 0.21 20.78
CA LYS A 255 -9.44 1.35 21.59
C LYS A 255 -8.18 1.02 22.39
N ALA A 256 -8.21 -0.10 23.10
CA ALA A 256 -7.11 -0.56 23.92
C ALA A 256 -5.84 -0.87 23.11
N ALA A 257 -6.01 -1.41 21.89
CA ALA A 257 -4.92 -1.64 20.95
C ALA A 257 -4.35 -0.33 20.39
N CYS A 258 -5.20 0.64 20.03
CA CYS A 258 -4.76 1.95 19.54
C CYS A 258 -3.93 2.71 20.59
N GLU A 259 -4.37 2.71 21.86
CA GLU A 259 -3.64 3.32 22.98
C GLU A 259 -2.20 2.78 23.08
N VAL A 260 -2.03 1.45 23.02
CA VAL A 260 -0.71 0.81 23.13
C VAL A 260 0.14 1.02 21.89
N ALA A 261 -0.48 1.01 20.70
CA ALA A 261 0.21 1.20 19.44
C ALA A 261 0.57 2.67 19.15
N GLY A 262 0.06 3.62 19.92
CA GLY A 262 0.26 5.06 19.68
C GLY A 262 -0.46 5.57 18.42
N ILE A 263 -1.58 4.93 18.07
CA ILE A 263 -2.42 5.34 16.93
C ILE A 263 -3.29 6.52 17.37
N PRO A 264 -3.35 7.64 16.62
CA PRO A 264 -4.21 8.78 16.93
C PRO A 264 -5.68 8.38 17.07
N GLU A 265 -6.49 9.15 17.80
CA GLU A 265 -7.92 8.86 17.97
C GLU A 265 -8.71 8.92 16.66
N LYS A 266 -8.26 9.76 15.72
CA LYS A 266 -8.85 9.92 14.39
C LYS A 266 -7.82 9.71 13.30
N LEU A 267 -8.25 9.09 12.22
CA LEU A 267 -7.49 9.00 10.96
C LEU A 267 -8.26 9.71 9.86
N HIS A 268 -7.54 10.30 8.91
CA HIS A 268 -8.14 11.10 7.85
C HIS A 268 -7.91 10.46 6.49
N MET A 269 -8.98 10.18 5.76
CA MET A 269 -8.89 9.62 4.41
C MET A 269 -8.28 10.64 3.44
N ARG A 270 -7.20 10.26 2.75
CA ARG A 270 -6.55 11.10 1.72
C ARG A 270 -7.55 11.49 0.64
N GLY A 271 -7.42 12.71 0.14
CA GLY A 271 -8.29 13.28 -0.90
C GLY A 271 -9.69 13.69 -0.43
N THR A 272 -10.32 12.96 0.49
CA THR A 272 -11.68 13.28 0.96
C THR A 272 -11.72 14.03 2.28
N GLY A 273 -10.73 13.83 3.16
CA GLY A 273 -10.68 14.38 4.52
C GLY A 273 -11.69 13.75 5.47
N GLU A 274 -12.31 12.63 5.09
CA GLU A 274 -13.25 11.92 5.95
C GLU A 274 -12.55 11.40 7.21
N GLU A 275 -13.13 11.69 8.37
CA GLU A 275 -12.63 11.25 9.67
C GLU A 275 -13.11 9.84 10.01
N TYR A 276 -12.16 8.99 10.42
CA TYR A 276 -12.42 7.65 10.91
C TYR A 276 -12.07 7.59 12.39
N ASP A 277 -12.95 6.99 13.18
CA ASP A 277 -12.63 6.62 14.55
C ASP A 277 -11.66 5.43 14.56
N SER A 278 -10.44 5.64 15.06
CA SER A 278 -9.39 4.62 15.02
C SER A 278 -9.75 3.37 15.81
N ALA A 279 -10.42 3.52 16.96
CA ALA A 279 -10.83 2.41 17.79
C ALA A 279 -11.86 1.53 17.06
N ARG A 280 -12.84 2.17 16.41
CA ARG A 280 -13.82 1.47 15.55
C ARG A 280 -13.14 0.77 14.39
N LEU A 281 -12.29 1.48 13.65
CA LEU A 281 -11.57 0.93 12.49
C LEU A 281 -10.76 -0.32 12.87
N VAL A 282 -9.94 -0.23 13.92
CA VAL A 282 -9.10 -1.35 14.37
C VAL A 282 -9.97 -2.50 14.91
N GLY A 283 -11.03 -2.20 15.66
CA GLY A 283 -12.01 -3.17 16.15
C GLY A 283 -12.64 -3.98 15.02
N ASP A 284 -13.20 -3.28 14.04
CA ASP A 284 -13.92 -3.85 12.90
C ASP A 284 -13.00 -4.62 11.96
N LEU A 285 -11.80 -4.09 11.67
CA LEU A 285 -10.80 -4.83 10.90
C LEU A 285 -10.29 -6.07 11.67
N GLY A 286 -10.23 -6.01 13.00
CA GLY A 286 -9.95 -7.16 13.85
C GLY A 286 -11.02 -8.25 13.73
N VAL A 287 -12.30 -7.87 13.71
CA VAL A 287 -13.44 -8.78 13.44
C VAL A 287 -13.31 -9.42 12.06
N ILE A 288 -12.94 -8.65 11.04
CA ILE A 288 -12.73 -9.16 9.68
C ILE A 288 -11.59 -10.19 9.68
N ILE A 289 -10.41 -9.82 10.20
CA ILE A 289 -9.20 -10.63 10.12
C ILE A 289 -9.34 -11.96 10.86
N LYS A 290 -10.00 -12.01 12.03
CA LYS A 290 -10.16 -13.27 12.76
C LYS A 290 -11.01 -14.30 12.02
N ASP A 291 -11.88 -13.86 11.11
CA ASP A 291 -12.87 -14.72 10.45
C ASP A 291 -12.54 -15.02 8.98
N ILE A 292 -11.55 -14.35 8.38
CA ILE A 292 -11.28 -14.41 6.93
C ILE A 292 -10.53 -15.66 6.45
N GLY A 293 -9.97 -16.44 7.37
CA GLY A 293 -9.06 -17.56 7.08
C GLY A 293 -7.59 -17.13 7.10
N ALA A 294 -6.73 -17.81 6.33
CA ALA A 294 -5.29 -17.57 6.30
C ALA A 294 -4.87 -16.83 5.01
N PRO A 295 -4.93 -15.48 4.98
CA PRO A 295 -4.40 -14.74 3.86
C PRO A 295 -2.89 -14.96 3.75
N THR A 296 -2.39 -14.92 2.51
CA THR A 296 -0.96 -14.99 2.24
C THR A 296 -0.25 -13.70 2.65
N VAL A 297 1.08 -13.73 2.74
CA VAL A 297 1.89 -12.52 2.98
C VAL A 297 1.57 -11.41 1.99
N VAL A 298 1.43 -11.75 0.71
CA VAL A 298 1.16 -10.78 -0.36
C VAL A 298 -0.28 -10.24 -0.28
N GLY A 299 -1.22 -11.07 0.18
CA GLY A 299 -2.57 -10.62 0.54
C GLY A 299 -2.55 -9.61 1.68
N MET A 300 -1.79 -9.90 2.74
CA MET A 300 -1.61 -8.98 3.86
C MET A 300 -0.83 -7.73 3.46
N MET A 301 0.11 -7.80 2.52
CA MET A 301 0.74 -6.61 1.94
C MET A 301 -0.29 -5.75 1.21
N SER A 302 -1.10 -6.30 0.31
CA SER A 302 -2.16 -5.54 -0.37
C SER A 302 -3.15 -4.90 0.63
N PHE A 303 -3.48 -5.60 1.73
CA PHE A 303 -4.29 -5.05 2.82
C PHE A 303 -3.58 -3.92 3.58
N GLY A 304 -2.33 -4.09 3.99
CA GLY A 304 -1.55 -3.05 4.65
C GLY A 304 -1.33 -1.81 3.77
N GLU A 305 -1.25 -2.01 2.46
CA GLU A 305 -1.17 -0.94 1.46
C GLU A 305 -2.51 -0.20 1.28
N MET A 306 -3.67 -0.87 1.45
CA MET A 306 -4.98 -0.19 1.48
C MET A 306 -5.08 0.79 2.65
N LEU A 307 -4.49 0.45 3.80
CA LEU A 307 -4.45 1.32 4.99
C LEU A 307 -3.57 2.58 4.76
N CYS A 308 -2.79 2.63 3.70
CA CYS A 308 -2.03 3.84 3.33
C CYS A 308 -2.92 4.93 2.73
N ALA A 309 -4.20 4.64 2.51
CA ALA A 309 -5.18 5.63 2.12
C ALA A 309 -5.42 6.70 3.20
N PHE A 310 -4.98 6.48 4.45
CA PHE A 310 -5.00 7.50 5.51
C PHE A 310 -3.81 8.46 5.43
N GLN A 311 -4.01 9.72 5.82
CA GLN A 311 -2.98 10.76 5.84
C GLN A 311 -1.86 10.45 6.84
N GLU A 312 -2.20 9.80 7.94
CA GLU A 312 -1.29 9.39 9.03
C GLU A 312 -0.52 8.09 8.72
N SER A 313 -0.58 7.58 7.47
CA SER A 313 -0.03 6.28 7.07
C SER A 313 1.39 6.01 7.57
N VAL A 314 2.28 7.00 7.50
CA VAL A 314 3.66 6.90 7.99
C VAL A 314 3.71 6.75 9.51
N GLN A 315 2.93 7.55 10.25
CA GLN A 315 2.89 7.53 11.71
C GLN A 315 2.36 6.19 12.25
N ILE A 316 1.33 5.64 11.60
CA ILE A 316 0.72 4.36 12.02
C ILE A 316 1.44 3.14 11.44
N GLY A 317 2.54 3.35 10.72
CA GLY A 317 3.34 2.31 10.06
C GLY A 317 2.54 1.45 9.09
N ALA A 318 1.58 2.04 8.38
CA ALA A 318 1.02 1.42 7.19
C ALA A 318 2.11 1.29 6.11
N GLY A 319 1.83 0.59 5.00
CA GLY A 319 2.74 0.53 3.84
C GLY A 319 3.09 1.91 3.25
N PHE A 320 3.57 1.94 2.00
CA PHE A 320 4.09 3.17 1.40
C PHE A 320 3.43 3.56 0.06
N SER A 321 2.42 2.84 -0.40
CA SER A 321 1.67 3.17 -1.64
C SER A 321 0.81 4.44 -1.54
N GLY A 322 0.63 5.00 -0.34
CA GLY A 322 0.00 6.31 -0.11
C GLY A 322 0.95 7.52 -0.18
N GLY A 323 2.24 7.30 -0.47
CA GLY A 323 3.29 8.32 -0.43
C GLY A 323 4.15 8.23 0.85
N PRO A 324 5.29 8.95 0.93
CA PRO A 324 5.78 9.92 -0.06
C PRO A 324 6.56 9.31 -1.23
N ILE A 325 6.93 8.03 -1.14
CA ILE A 325 7.65 7.32 -2.20
C ILE A 325 6.70 6.52 -3.09
N MET A 326 7.09 6.28 -4.34
CA MET A 326 6.35 5.41 -5.25
C MET A 326 6.86 3.96 -5.12
N PRO A 327 6.03 3.02 -4.64
CA PRO A 327 6.42 1.62 -4.57
C PRO A 327 6.50 0.96 -5.96
N PRO A 328 7.03 -0.27 -6.05
CA PRO A 328 6.79 -1.12 -7.21
C PRO A 328 5.29 -1.26 -7.50
N LEU A 329 4.90 -1.30 -8.76
CA LEU A 329 3.51 -1.34 -9.22
C LEU A 329 2.70 -2.48 -8.60
N GLY A 330 3.37 -3.58 -8.23
CA GLY A 330 2.74 -4.72 -7.55
C GLY A 330 2.23 -4.45 -6.14
N HIS A 331 2.59 -3.33 -5.52
CA HIS A 331 2.19 -2.98 -4.15
C HIS A 331 1.03 -1.96 -4.12
N MET A 332 0.72 -1.31 -5.23
CA MET A 332 -0.20 -0.17 -5.24
C MET A 332 -1.65 -0.60 -4.96
N THR A 333 -2.16 -0.34 -3.76
CA THR A 333 -3.58 -0.54 -3.42
C THR A 333 -4.21 0.62 -2.65
N ALA A 334 -3.45 1.55 -2.05
CA ALA A 334 -4.00 2.74 -1.39
C ALA A 334 -4.98 3.51 -2.28
N ASP A 335 -4.57 3.74 -3.53
CA ASP A 335 -5.35 4.51 -4.51
C ASP A 335 -6.74 3.91 -4.78
N CYS A 336 -6.94 2.58 -4.61
CA CYS A 336 -8.25 1.98 -4.84
C CYS A 336 -9.26 2.36 -3.75
N ILE A 337 -8.79 2.49 -2.51
CA ILE A 337 -9.61 2.99 -1.41
C ILE A 337 -9.84 4.50 -1.57
N ILE A 338 -8.79 5.27 -1.90
CA ILE A 338 -8.93 6.72 -2.13
C ILE A 338 -9.94 7.00 -3.25
N ALA A 339 -9.85 6.31 -4.38
CA ALA A 339 -10.78 6.49 -5.50
C ALA A 339 -12.20 6.02 -5.18
N LEU A 340 -12.36 4.91 -4.44
CA LEU A 340 -13.67 4.46 -3.97
C LEU A 340 -14.33 5.52 -3.07
N ARG A 341 -13.61 6.04 -2.07
CA ARG A 341 -14.12 7.09 -1.17
C ARG A 341 -14.37 8.40 -1.91
N ALA A 342 -13.52 8.78 -2.86
CA ALA A 342 -13.73 9.95 -3.70
C ALA A 342 -15.02 9.83 -4.52
N LEU A 343 -15.28 8.67 -5.13
CA LEU A 343 -16.51 8.41 -5.88
C LEU A 343 -17.75 8.47 -4.99
N ILE A 344 -17.68 7.94 -3.76
CA ILE A 344 -18.78 8.04 -2.78
C ILE A 344 -19.03 9.50 -2.40
N LYS A 345 -17.98 10.26 -2.05
CA LYS A 345 -18.07 11.69 -1.71
C LYS A 345 -18.64 12.53 -2.85
N CYS A 346 -18.30 12.19 -4.09
CA CYS A 346 -18.72 12.90 -5.29
C CYS A 346 -20.03 12.36 -5.89
N GLU A 347 -20.79 11.53 -5.17
CA GLU A 347 -22.07 10.97 -5.63
C GLU A 347 -21.95 10.32 -7.02
N THR A 348 -20.90 9.53 -7.24
CA THR A 348 -20.56 8.83 -8.50
C THR A 348 -20.09 9.72 -9.66
N ASP A 349 -19.89 11.02 -9.45
CA ASP A 349 -19.30 11.94 -10.43
C ASP A 349 -17.80 11.62 -10.63
N VAL A 350 -17.52 10.87 -11.70
CA VAL A 350 -16.18 10.36 -12.03
C VAL A 350 -15.19 11.49 -12.31
N GLU A 351 -15.62 12.61 -12.89
CA GLU A 351 -14.74 13.74 -13.23
C GLU A 351 -14.26 14.44 -11.95
N LYS A 352 -15.19 14.76 -11.03
CA LYS A 352 -14.81 15.35 -9.73
C LYS A 352 -13.97 14.41 -8.88
N ALA A 353 -14.29 13.11 -8.89
CA ALA A 353 -13.48 12.13 -8.18
C ALA A 353 -12.07 12.00 -8.79
N ALA A 354 -11.94 12.14 -10.12
CA ALA A 354 -10.66 12.14 -10.80
C ALA A 354 -9.81 13.36 -10.45
N ASP A 355 -10.40 14.55 -10.29
CA ASP A 355 -9.71 15.75 -9.81
C ASP A 355 -9.11 15.55 -8.41
N ILE A 356 -9.83 14.87 -7.51
CA ILE A 356 -9.31 14.50 -6.19
C ILE A 356 -8.08 13.59 -6.31
N ILE A 357 -8.13 12.58 -7.19
CA ILE A 357 -6.98 11.68 -7.42
C ILE A 357 -5.80 12.45 -8.00
N ALA A 358 -6.03 13.38 -8.93
CA ALA A 358 -4.99 14.21 -9.52
C ALA A 358 -4.29 15.06 -8.45
N GLU A 359 -5.06 15.71 -7.56
CA GLU A 359 -4.50 16.56 -6.51
C GLU A 359 -3.76 15.77 -5.44
N VAL A 360 -4.28 14.59 -5.06
CA VAL A 360 -3.55 13.65 -4.20
C VAL A 360 -2.20 13.32 -4.84
N LYS A 361 -2.19 12.86 -6.10
CA LYS A 361 -0.94 12.49 -6.82
C LYS A 361 0.07 13.61 -6.92
N LYS A 362 -0.41 14.85 -7.02
CA LYS A 362 0.42 16.05 -7.10
C LYS A 362 1.12 16.39 -5.79
N ASN A 363 0.47 16.16 -4.65
CA ASN A 363 0.92 16.71 -3.38
C ASN A 363 1.60 15.69 -2.47
N GLU A 364 1.20 14.42 -2.51
CA GLU A 364 1.64 13.43 -1.53
C GLU A 364 2.92 12.67 -1.94
N TRP A 365 3.51 12.93 -3.12
CA TRP A 365 4.67 12.20 -3.63
C TRP A 365 5.91 13.07 -3.84
N LEU A 366 7.09 12.47 -3.66
CA LEU A 366 8.39 13.07 -3.99
C LEU A 366 8.56 13.25 -5.50
N ASP A 367 8.01 12.35 -6.31
CA ASP A 367 7.98 12.44 -7.77
C ASP A 367 6.52 12.32 -8.28
N PRO A 368 5.75 13.42 -8.29
CA PRO A 368 4.34 13.39 -8.67
C PRO A 368 4.10 12.96 -10.12
N GLU A 369 4.99 13.33 -11.03
CA GLU A 369 4.85 13.00 -12.45
C GLU A 369 4.94 11.48 -12.63
N ILE A 370 5.98 10.88 -12.05
CA ILE A 370 6.17 9.45 -12.14
C ILE A 370 5.13 8.68 -11.33
N ALA A 371 4.69 9.22 -10.19
CA ALA A 371 3.61 8.65 -9.39
C ALA A 371 2.28 8.55 -10.19
N ALA A 372 1.94 9.59 -10.94
CA ALA A 372 0.77 9.58 -11.82
C ALA A 372 0.93 8.60 -12.99
N VAL A 373 2.12 8.52 -13.61
CA VAL A 373 2.42 7.53 -14.65
C VAL A 373 2.29 6.10 -14.12
N ALA A 374 2.82 5.84 -12.92
CA ALA A 374 2.76 4.53 -12.27
C ALA A 374 1.30 4.10 -11.99
N LEU A 375 0.51 4.97 -11.35
CA LEU A 375 -0.91 4.72 -11.09
C LEU A 375 -1.65 4.44 -12.41
N ASN A 376 -1.46 5.28 -13.42
CA ASN A 376 -2.13 5.09 -14.71
C ASN A 376 -1.78 3.73 -15.35
N THR A 377 -0.50 3.36 -15.30
CA THR A 377 0.02 2.11 -15.85
C THR A 377 -0.65 0.91 -15.19
N ILE A 378 -0.67 0.86 -13.85
CA ILE A 378 -1.27 -0.27 -13.14
C ILE A 378 -2.80 -0.29 -13.28
N SER A 379 -3.48 0.87 -13.28
CA SER A 379 -4.93 0.92 -13.49
C SER A 379 -5.35 0.42 -14.87
N ARG A 380 -4.63 0.81 -15.94
CA ARG A 380 -4.87 0.27 -17.28
C ARG A 380 -4.57 -1.22 -17.37
N LYS A 381 -3.58 -1.70 -16.61
CA LYS A 381 -3.28 -3.14 -16.57
C LYS A 381 -4.41 -3.91 -15.87
N THR A 382 -4.95 -3.37 -14.79
CA THR A 382 -6.13 -3.91 -14.11
C THR A 382 -7.34 -3.97 -15.05
N GLU A 383 -7.55 -2.97 -15.90
CA GLU A 383 -8.64 -2.95 -16.90
C GLU A 383 -8.55 -4.04 -17.98
N GLN A 384 -7.42 -4.74 -18.09
CA GLN A 384 -7.31 -5.95 -18.93
C GLN A 384 -7.88 -7.20 -18.23
N VAL A 385 -8.03 -7.17 -16.90
CA VAL A 385 -8.67 -8.23 -16.11
C VAL A 385 -10.12 -7.87 -15.85
N ARG A 386 -10.36 -6.76 -15.13
CA ARG A 386 -11.72 -6.27 -14.84
C ARG A 386 -11.76 -4.75 -14.76
N ARG A 387 -12.58 -4.16 -15.63
CA ARG A 387 -12.84 -2.71 -15.68
C ARG A 387 -13.89 -2.31 -14.66
N GLY A 388 -13.89 -1.05 -14.26
CA GLY A 388 -14.92 -0.50 -13.40
C GLY A 388 -14.69 0.96 -13.04
N PRO A 389 -15.57 1.54 -12.21
CA PRO A 389 -15.56 2.96 -11.89
C PRO A 389 -14.29 3.41 -11.16
N VAL A 390 -13.71 2.54 -10.32
CA VAL A 390 -12.50 2.86 -9.54
C VAL A 390 -11.30 3.06 -10.48
N THR A 391 -11.00 2.10 -11.35
CA THR A 391 -9.87 2.23 -12.30
C THR A 391 -10.11 3.32 -13.33
N ARG A 392 -11.36 3.52 -13.78
CA ARG A 392 -11.71 4.60 -14.71
C ARG A 392 -11.36 5.97 -14.12
N THR A 393 -11.70 6.19 -12.85
CA THR A 393 -11.41 7.43 -12.12
C THR A 393 -9.91 7.66 -11.99
N MET A 394 -9.14 6.63 -11.62
CA MET A 394 -7.68 6.71 -11.53
C MET A 394 -7.04 7.04 -12.87
N ILE A 395 -7.48 6.39 -13.95
CA ILE A 395 -6.95 6.63 -15.30
C ILE A 395 -7.23 8.07 -15.71
N LEU A 396 -8.47 8.53 -15.53
CA LEU A 396 -8.88 9.89 -15.88
C LEU A 396 -8.06 10.94 -15.12
N GLY A 397 -7.91 10.79 -13.80
CA GLY A 397 -7.16 11.72 -12.95
C GLY A 397 -5.66 11.77 -13.24
N THR A 398 -5.12 10.80 -13.99
CA THR A 398 -3.68 10.70 -14.29
C THR A 398 -3.33 10.78 -15.77
N ASP A 399 -4.31 10.70 -16.69
CA ASP A 399 -4.06 10.59 -18.13
C ASP A 399 -3.38 11.84 -18.70
N GLY A 400 -3.78 13.02 -18.22
CA GLY A 400 -3.17 14.29 -18.61
C GLY A 400 -1.70 14.36 -18.24
N VAL A 401 -1.35 13.99 -17.00
CA VAL A 401 0.04 13.97 -16.52
C VAL A 401 0.86 12.92 -17.28
N ARG A 402 0.35 11.70 -17.45
CA ARG A 402 1.03 10.65 -18.21
C ARG A 402 1.32 11.10 -19.65
N SER A 403 0.33 11.66 -20.33
CA SER A 403 0.47 12.07 -21.73
C SER A 403 1.46 13.22 -21.87
N ALA A 404 1.42 14.20 -20.97
CA ALA A 404 2.38 15.31 -20.95
C ALA A 404 3.80 14.83 -20.63
N ALA A 405 3.97 13.88 -19.70
CA ALA A 405 5.26 13.30 -19.33
C ALA A 405 5.96 12.63 -20.52
N ILE A 406 5.19 11.87 -21.32
CA ILE A 406 5.69 11.20 -22.53
C ILE A 406 6.03 12.23 -23.61
N PHE A 407 5.10 13.14 -23.91
CA PHE A 407 5.30 14.16 -24.93
C PHE A 407 6.51 15.05 -24.65
N ARG A 408 6.66 15.55 -23.41
CA ARG A 408 7.80 16.40 -23.02
C ARG A 408 9.13 15.71 -23.23
N ARG A 409 9.24 14.43 -22.84
CA ARG A 409 10.46 13.63 -23.05
C ARG A 409 10.74 13.42 -24.53
N ALA A 410 9.70 13.14 -25.32
CA ALA A 410 9.85 12.93 -26.75
C ALA A 410 10.32 14.22 -27.45
N GLN A 411 9.68 15.35 -27.15
CA GLN A 411 10.03 16.66 -27.71
C GLN A 411 11.43 17.10 -27.28
N LYS A 412 11.76 17.04 -25.98
CA LYS A 412 13.11 17.34 -25.47
C LYS A 412 14.18 16.48 -26.14
N THR A 413 13.91 15.19 -26.33
CA THR A 413 14.85 14.30 -27.01
C THR A 413 15.07 14.73 -28.45
N TYR A 414 13.98 15.00 -29.19
CA TYR A 414 14.06 15.42 -30.58
C TYR A 414 14.93 16.68 -30.75
N ASP A 415 14.64 17.71 -29.95
CA ASP A 415 15.36 18.99 -30.01
C ASP A 415 16.84 18.82 -29.63
N SER A 416 17.12 17.99 -28.63
CA SER A 416 18.49 17.73 -28.15
C SER A 416 19.33 16.94 -29.15
N LEU A 417 18.74 15.93 -29.81
CA LEU A 417 19.43 15.16 -30.85
C LEU A 417 19.71 16.04 -32.07
N LYS A 418 18.77 16.92 -32.46
CA LYS A 418 19.01 17.93 -33.51
C LYS A 418 20.14 18.90 -33.15
N ALA A 419 20.29 19.23 -31.87
CA ALA A 419 21.39 20.03 -31.37
C ALA A 419 22.74 19.26 -31.28
N GLY A 420 22.78 17.99 -31.71
CA GLY A 420 23.99 17.19 -31.78
C GLY A 420 24.33 16.40 -30.52
N LYS A 421 23.45 16.37 -29.51
CA LYS A 421 23.65 15.52 -28.33
C LYS A 421 23.45 14.04 -28.68
N THR A 422 24.12 13.17 -27.94
CA THR A 422 23.91 11.71 -28.02
C THR A 422 22.69 11.27 -27.21
N VAL A 423 22.13 10.10 -27.53
CA VAL A 423 21.00 9.51 -26.77
C VAL A 423 21.35 9.33 -25.28
N GLU A 424 22.58 8.91 -24.99
CA GLU A 424 23.09 8.73 -23.63
C GLU A 424 23.08 10.04 -22.84
N GLU A 425 23.54 11.14 -23.45
CA GLU A 425 23.56 12.46 -22.82
C GLU A 425 22.15 12.98 -22.52
N VAL A 426 21.22 12.82 -23.47
CA VAL A 426 19.82 13.25 -23.29
C VAL A 426 19.17 12.52 -22.13
N VAL A 427 19.29 11.18 -22.06
CA VAL A 427 18.68 10.41 -20.97
C VAL A 427 19.30 10.77 -19.62
N ARG A 428 20.64 10.94 -19.59
CA ARG A 428 21.34 11.37 -18.37
C ARG A 428 20.85 12.72 -17.87
N GLU A 429 20.55 13.67 -18.76
CA GLU A 429 19.98 14.97 -18.39
C GLU A 429 18.55 14.84 -17.84
N ILE A 430 17.71 13.99 -18.42
CA ILE A 430 16.35 13.75 -17.92
C ILE A 430 16.39 13.11 -16.52
N ASP A 431 17.28 12.14 -16.29
CA ASP A 431 17.45 11.53 -14.97
C ASP A 431 18.01 12.52 -13.94
N ALA A 432 18.90 13.43 -14.35
CA ALA A 432 19.41 14.49 -13.48
C ALA A 432 18.30 15.48 -13.06
N GLU A 433 17.38 15.84 -13.97
CA GLU A 433 16.20 16.66 -13.66
C GLU A 433 15.25 15.96 -12.69
N ARG A 434 15.02 14.65 -12.89
CA ARG A 434 14.23 13.83 -11.96
C ARG A 434 14.87 13.82 -10.57
N LYS A 435 16.18 13.58 -10.48
CA LYS A 435 16.93 13.60 -9.23
C LYS A 435 16.78 14.94 -8.50
N ALA A 436 16.97 16.06 -9.21
CA ALA A 436 16.82 17.40 -8.65
C ALA A 436 15.39 17.66 -8.14
N THR A 437 14.38 17.12 -8.83
CA THR A 437 12.98 17.18 -8.39
C THR A 437 12.78 16.43 -7.08
N VAL A 438 13.30 15.19 -7.00
CA VAL A 438 13.22 14.35 -5.78
C VAL A 438 13.95 15.03 -4.61
N GLU A 439 15.16 15.56 -4.83
CA GLU A 439 15.94 16.29 -3.82
C GLU A 439 15.16 17.50 -3.27
N THR A 440 14.64 18.34 -4.18
CA THR A 440 13.91 19.56 -3.81
C THR A 440 12.61 19.25 -3.07
N ARG A 441 11.85 18.27 -3.56
CA ARG A 441 10.57 17.90 -2.95
C ARG A 441 10.75 17.14 -1.64
N ALA A 442 11.76 16.28 -1.53
CA ALA A 442 12.08 15.63 -0.26
C ALA A 442 12.48 16.66 0.80
N ALA A 443 13.30 17.65 0.45
CA ALA A 443 13.67 18.72 1.37
C ALA A 443 12.45 19.50 1.85
N ALA A 444 11.54 19.87 0.93
CA ALA A 444 10.32 20.60 1.28
C ALA A 444 9.35 19.76 2.14
N MET A 445 9.05 18.53 1.74
CA MET A 445 8.09 17.66 2.44
C MET A 445 8.62 17.23 3.80
N LEU A 446 9.85 16.72 3.86
CA LEU A 446 10.43 16.27 5.12
C LEU A 446 10.71 17.45 6.05
N GLY A 447 11.10 18.61 5.52
CA GLY A 447 11.29 19.82 6.32
C GLY A 447 10.00 20.31 6.95
N ALA A 448 8.89 20.28 6.21
CA ALA A 448 7.56 20.57 6.76
C ALA A 448 7.14 19.55 7.83
N MET A 449 7.42 18.26 7.63
CA MET A 449 7.09 17.21 8.59
C MET A 449 7.90 17.28 9.88
N THR A 450 9.17 17.67 9.80
CA THR A 450 10.07 17.72 10.96
C THR A 450 10.18 19.11 11.59
N GLY A 451 9.65 20.16 10.93
CA GLY A 451 9.74 21.54 11.41
C GLY A 451 11.12 22.18 11.20
N HIS A 452 11.92 21.65 10.27
CA HIS A 452 13.30 22.09 10.02
C HIS A 452 13.50 22.59 8.59
N GLU A 453 14.45 23.52 8.39
CA GLU A 453 14.90 23.91 7.06
C GLU A 453 15.89 22.85 6.54
N LEU A 454 15.54 22.23 5.41
CA LEU A 454 16.33 21.14 4.83
C LEU A 454 16.92 21.51 3.47
N LYS A 455 18.15 21.04 3.24
CA LYS A 455 18.73 20.89 1.90
C LYS A 455 19.25 19.47 1.75
N ILE A 456 18.87 18.80 0.68
CA ILE A 456 19.28 17.41 0.40
C ILE A 456 19.96 17.39 -0.97
N GLU A 457 21.15 16.79 -1.04
CA GLU A 457 21.90 16.63 -2.29
C GLU A 457 22.47 15.22 -2.39
N ILE A 458 21.99 14.44 -3.36
CA ILE A 458 22.51 13.11 -3.69
C ILE A 458 23.74 13.30 -4.58
N LYS A 459 24.92 13.15 -3.98
CA LYS A 459 26.23 13.34 -4.65
C LYS A 459 26.62 12.15 -5.50
N LYS A 460 26.24 10.95 -5.08
CA LYS A 460 26.56 9.69 -5.76
C LYS A 460 25.37 8.73 -5.66
N MET A 461 25.12 8.01 -6.75
CA MET A 461 24.13 6.94 -6.84
C MET A 461 24.60 5.93 -7.88
N VAL A 462 25.26 4.86 -7.44
CA VAL A 462 25.80 3.81 -8.31
C VAL A 462 25.59 2.43 -7.68
N GLY A 463 25.86 1.37 -8.44
CA GLY A 463 25.80 0.00 -7.95
C GLY A 463 27.17 -0.54 -7.58
N GLY A 464 27.21 -1.63 -6.81
CA GLY A 464 28.44 -2.30 -6.41
C GLY A 464 29.02 -1.80 -5.08
N ALA A 465 28.18 -1.37 -4.15
CA ALA A 465 28.59 -0.88 -2.84
C ALA A 465 29.44 -1.88 -2.03
N ARG A 466 29.10 -3.17 -2.12
CA ARG A 466 29.72 -4.26 -1.36
C ARG A 466 30.17 -5.42 -2.24
N ARG A 467 29.52 -5.61 -3.40
CA ARG A 467 29.73 -6.74 -4.29
C ARG A 467 30.30 -6.27 -5.63
N ASP A 468 31.47 -6.80 -5.98
CA ASP A 468 32.02 -6.65 -7.32
C ASP A 468 31.47 -7.74 -8.25
N HIS A 469 30.27 -7.49 -8.78
CA HIS A 469 29.64 -8.37 -9.75
C HIS A 469 29.05 -7.53 -10.90
N PRO A 470 29.23 -7.91 -12.18
CA PRO A 470 28.75 -7.10 -13.31
C PRO A 470 27.26 -6.71 -13.24
N PHE A 471 26.44 -7.60 -12.67
CA PHE A 471 25.02 -7.34 -12.43
C PHE A 471 24.79 -6.21 -11.40
N THR A 472 25.40 -6.28 -10.21
CA THR A 472 25.22 -5.27 -9.16
C THR A 472 25.85 -3.94 -9.53
N ASN A 473 26.94 -3.95 -10.29
CA ASN A 473 27.58 -2.74 -10.84
C ASN A 473 26.70 -2.06 -11.92
N SER A 474 25.84 -2.84 -12.59
CA SER A 474 24.94 -2.32 -13.64
C SER A 474 23.59 -1.86 -13.10
N TYR A 475 23.10 -2.45 -12.02
CA TYR A 475 21.77 -2.22 -11.45
C TYR A 475 21.88 -1.92 -9.97
N TYR A 476 21.95 -0.62 -9.66
CA TYR A 476 22.23 -0.15 -8.31
C TYR A 476 21.14 -0.54 -7.29
N GLY A 477 19.92 -0.88 -7.73
CA GLY A 477 18.84 -1.32 -6.85
C GLY A 477 19.16 -2.56 -6.02
N PHE A 478 20.13 -3.39 -6.42
CA PHE A 478 20.50 -4.63 -5.72
C PHE A 478 21.71 -4.49 -4.78
N ASP A 479 22.48 -3.41 -4.90
CA ASP A 479 23.65 -3.12 -4.06
C ASP A 479 24.03 -1.64 -4.17
N THR A 480 23.15 -0.78 -3.64
CA THR A 480 23.20 0.68 -3.82
C THR A 480 24.37 1.31 -3.05
N ASP A 481 25.21 2.04 -3.77
CA ASP A 481 26.25 2.92 -3.23
C ASP A 481 25.82 4.38 -3.43
N ALA A 482 25.35 4.99 -2.35
CA ALA A 482 24.85 6.35 -2.34
C ALA A 482 25.65 7.23 -1.36
N ASP A 483 25.99 8.43 -1.81
CA ASP A 483 26.53 9.49 -0.95
C ASP A 483 25.54 10.66 -0.95
N VAL A 484 25.14 11.12 0.24
CA VAL A 484 24.14 12.17 0.40
C VAL A 484 24.65 13.25 1.35
N ASP A 485 24.60 14.49 0.91
CA ASP A 485 24.77 15.65 1.79
C ASP A 485 23.39 16.09 2.28
N VAL A 486 23.19 16.13 3.59
CA VAL A 486 21.98 16.67 4.21
C VAL A 486 22.36 17.89 5.04
N THR A 487 21.68 19.01 4.83
CA THR A 487 21.82 20.19 5.68
C THR A 487 20.53 20.39 6.45
N VAL A 488 20.62 20.44 7.78
CA VAL A 488 19.49 20.70 8.69
C VAL A 488 19.81 21.99 9.44
N ASP A 489 18.99 23.02 9.27
CA ASP A 489 19.16 24.34 9.92
C ASP A 489 20.59 24.89 9.81
N GLY A 490 21.18 24.78 8.62
CA GLY A 490 22.56 25.22 8.33
C GLY A 490 23.68 24.26 8.76
N LYS A 491 23.40 23.21 9.55
CA LYS A 491 24.38 22.16 9.89
C LYS A 491 24.43 21.11 8.78
N LYS A 492 25.61 20.96 8.16
CA LYS A 492 25.85 19.98 7.09
C LYS A 492 26.30 18.62 7.64
N PHE A 493 25.69 17.55 7.13
CA PHE A 493 26.04 16.14 7.36
C PHE A 493 26.43 15.51 6.02
N GLU A 494 27.62 14.91 5.96
CA GLU A 494 28.11 14.20 4.76
C GLU A 494 27.98 12.68 4.98
N LEU A 495 26.96 12.07 4.40
CA LEU A 495 26.66 10.65 4.58
C LEU A 495 27.28 9.86 3.40
N LYS A 496 28.54 9.41 3.58
CA LYS A 496 29.29 8.68 2.54
C LYS A 496 29.11 7.17 2.71
N GLY A 497 28.60 6.51 1.68
CA GLY A 497 28.26 5.09 1.70
C GLY A 497 27.05 4.81 2.59
N LEU A 498 25.91 5.39 2.23
CA LEU A 498 24.69 5.36 3.04
C LEU A 498 24.29 3.94 3.46
N GLY A 499 24.17 3.02 2.48
CA GLY A 499 23.67 1.66 2.72
C GLY A 499 24.69 0.69 3.31
N GLN A 500 25.98 0.87 2.99
CA GLN A 500 27.05 -0.08 3.35
C GLN A 500 27.91 0.37 4.53
N THR A 501 27.88 1.65 4.88
CA THR A 501 28.72 2.23 5.95
C THR A 501 27.89 3.00 6.96
N VAL A 502 27.20 4.07 6.56
CA VAL A 502 26.53 5.00 7.48
C VAL A 502 25.43 4.32 8.28
N ILE A 503 24.48 3.65 7.61
CA ILE A 503 23.36 3.01 8.29
C ILE A 503 23.83 1.89 9.24
N PRO A 504 24.66 0.92 8.81
CA PRO A 504 25.17 -0.11 9.71
C PRO A 504 25.93 0.46 10.91
N ASP A 505 26.83 1.42 10.68
CA ASP A 505 27.64 2.03 11.74
C ASP A 505 26.76 2.79 12.75
N ALA A 506 25.78 3.56 12.28
CA ALA A 506 24.87 4.28 13.16
C ALA A 506 24.02 3.34 14.03
N ILE A 507 23.53 2.23 13.46
CA ILE A 507 22.72 1.24 14.18
C ILE A 507 23.58 0.48 15.21
N PHE A 508 24.73 -0.05 14.81
CA PHE A 508 25.53 -0.91 15.70
C PHE A 508 26.33 -0.14 16.76
N ASN A 509 26.58 1.15 16.54
CA ASN A 509 27.31 2.01 17.48
C ASN A 509 26.42 3.09 18.13
N ASP A 510 25.10 2.99 17.99
CA ASP A 510 24.11 3.86 18.64
C ASP A 510 24.37 5.37 18.43
N LYS A 511 24.70 5.76 17.19
CA LYS A 511 25.02 7.16 16.85
C LYS A 511 23.75 7.97 16.64
N GLN A 512 23.12 8.38 17.75
CA GLN A 512 21.81 9.06 17.76
C GLN A 512 21.73 10.28 16.83
N ASP A 513 22.78 11.11 16.80
CA ASP A 513 22.83 12.29 15.94
C ASP A 513 22.84 11.96 14.43
N ILE A 514 23.29 10.77 14.06
CA ILE A 514 23.24 10.25 12.69
C ILE A 514 21.93 9.51 12.43
N LEU A 515 21.43 8.74 13.41
CA LEU A 515 20.16 8.01 13.32
C LEU A 515 18.98 8.95 13.02
N GLU A 516 18.96 10.14 13.59
CA GLU A 516 17.94 11.16 13.33
C GLU A 516 18.00 11.73 11.90
N VAL A 517 19.20 11.77 11.30
CA VAL A 517 19.42 12.35 9.96
C VAL A 517 19.26 11.31 8.85
N ILE A 518 19.49 10.02 9.12
CA ILE A 518 19.39 8.94 8.14
C ILE A 518 18.07 8.95 7.35
N PRO A 519 16.88 9.11 7.96
CA PRO A 519 15.61 9.15 7.22
C PRO A 519 15.58 10.24 6.14
N LEU A 520 16.20 11.40 6.39
CA LEU A 520 16.26 12.52 5.44
C LEU A 520 17.04 12.18 4.18
N ALA A 521 18.00 11.25 4.26
CA ALA A 521 18.73 10.74 3.10
C ALA A 521 18.12 9.46 2.52
N ALA A 522 17.65 8.55 3.37
CA ALA A 522 17.18 7.23 2.95
C ALA A 522 15.90 7.29 2.10
N ILE A 523 14.97 8.19 2.43
CA ILE A 523 13.69 8.33 1.71
C ILE A 523 13.90 8.74 0.24
N PRO A 524 14.61 9.84 -0.10
CA PRO A 524 14.83 10.22 -1.49
C PRO A 524 15.74 9.23 -2.25
N VAL A 525 16.68 8.58 -1.58
CA VAL A 525 17.46 7.48 -2.20
C VAL A 525 16.56 6.30 -2.56
N SER A 526 15.63 5.93 -1.67
CA SER A 526 14.68 4.84 -1.90
C SER A 526 13.73 5.14 -3.07
N GLU A 527 13.24 6.37 -3.20
CA GLU A 527 12.43 6.81 -4.35
C GLU A 527 13.14 6.54 -5.70
N LEU A 528 14.43 6.89 -5.79
CA LEU A 528 15.22 6.63 -6.99
C LEU A 528 15.61 5.15 -7.15
N GLN A 529 15.71 4.40 -6.05
CA GLN A 529 15.97 2.96 -6.08
C GLN A 529 14.79 2.17 -6.62
N LEU A 530 13.56 2.63 -6.35
CA LEU A 530 12.32 1.97 -6.76
C LEU A 530 11.86 2.36 -8.18
N SER A 531 12.63 3.15 -8.91
CA SER A 531 12.28 3.73 -10.22
C SER A 531 11.87 2.75 -11.32
N GLY A 532 12.12 1.45 -11.15
CA GLY A 532 11.74 0.39 -12.09
C GLY A 532 10.24 0.34 -12.43
N HIS A 533 9.37 0.89 -11.58
CA HIS A 533 7.94 1.00 -11.87
C HIS A 533 7.65 1.84 -13.12
N SER A 534 8.50 2.81 -13.47
CA SER A 534 8.31 3.73 -14.60
C SER A 534 9.61 4.04 -15.33
N ILE A 535 9.80 3.50 -16.54
CA ILE A 535 11.05 3.58 -17.31
C ILE A 535 10.97 4.53 -18.53
N ILE A 536 10.01 5.45 -18.52
CA ILE A 536 9.74 6.35 -19.66
C ILE A 536 10.91 7.30 -19.99
N ASN A 537 11.82 7.54 -19.04
CA ASN A 537 13.07 8.29 -19.30
C ASN A 537 14.02 7.51 -20.23
N ILE A 538 13.86 6.19 -20.37
CA ILE A 538 14.69 5.34 -21.23
C ILE A 538 13.94 5.02 -22.53
N THR A 539 12.69 4.56 -22.42
CA THR A 539 11.97 4.02 -23.59
C THR A 539 11.56 5.11 -24.57
N VAL A 540 11.15 6.28 -24.09
CA VAL A 540 10.74 7.40 -24.96
C VAL A 540 11.95 7.97 -25.74
N PRO A 541 13.10 8.29 -25.11
CA PRO A 541 14.24 8.82 -25.87
C PRO A 541 14.83 7.82 -26.87
N ALA A 542 14.88 6.53 -26.52
CA ALA A 542 15.29 5.48 -27.46
C ALA A 542 14.39 5.44 -28.72
N ALA A 543 13.08 5.62 -28.52
CA ALA A 543 12.11 5.63 -29.59
C ALA A 543 12.27 6.82 -30.54
N VAL A 544 12.49 8.02 -29.99
CA VAL A 544 12.73 9.23 -30.79
C VAL A 544 14.03 9.09 -31.60
N ALA A 545 15.11 8.63 -30.98
CA ALA A 545 16.40 8.49 -31.65
C ALA A 545 16.34 7.53 -32.86
N ALA A 546 15.61 6.43 -32.71
CA ALA A 546 15.38 5.46 -33.78
C ALA A 546 14.46 6.03 -34.86
N ALA A 547 13.36 6.70 -34.49
CA ALA A 547 12.44 7.34 -35.42
C ALA A 547 13.13 8.42 -36.29
N MET A 548 14.07 9.17 -35.71
CA MET A 548 14.90 10.16 -36.41
C MET A 548 16.02 9.54 -37.27
N LYS A 549 16.17 8.20 -37.25
CA LYS A 549 17.25 7.47 -37.93
C LYS A 549 18.67 7.94 -37.54
N VAL A 550 18.82 8.49 -36.33
CA VAL A 550 20.13 8.90 -35.78
C VAL A 550 20.96 7.67 -35.43
N VAL A 551 20.30 6.64 -34.90
CA VAL A 551 20.89 5.35 -34.53
C VAL A 551 19.87 4.22 -34.73
N GLU A 552 20.36 3.00 -34.97
CA GLU A 552 19.52 1.81 -35.07
C GLU A 552 18.81 1.49 -33.74
N PRO A 553 17.60 0.91 -33.74
CA PRO A 553 16.80 0.66 -32.53
C PRO A 553 17.55 -0.06 -31.40
N LYS A 554 18.39 -1.04 -31.74
CA LYS A 554 19.16 -1.82 -30.77
C LYS A 554 20.24 -0.98 -30.07
N GLU A 555 20.90 -0.09 -30.81
CA GLU A 555 21.91 0.80 -30.25
C GLU A 555 21.23 1.95 -29.47
N ALA A 556 20.12 2.48 -29.96
CA ALA A 556 19.30 3.47 -29.24
C ALA A 556 18.92 2.99 -27.83
N ALA A 557 18.42 1.75 -27.72
CA ALA A 557 18.04 1.13 -26.45
C ALA A 557 19.22 0.97 -25.49
N LYS A 558 20.39 0.55 -26.00
CA LYS A 558 21.62 0.38 -25.22
C LYS A 558 22.15 1.72 -24.71
N LEU A 559 22.19 2.74 -25.56
CA LEU A 559 22.63 4.09 -25.19
C LEU A 559 21.67 4.73 -24.18
N ALA A 560 20.37 4.57 -24.36
CA ALA A 560 19.36 5.08 -23.45
C ALA A 560 19.47 4.43 -22.06
N GLU A 561 19.57 3.10 -21.96
CA GLU A 561 19.74 2.44 -20.66
C GLU A 561 21.06 2.85 -19.99
N LYS A 562 22.14 3.02 -20.77
CA LYS A 562 23.42 3.51 -20.24
C LYS A 562 23.29 4.92 -19.65
N GLY A 563 22.58 5.83 -20.33
CA GLY A 563 22.29 7.17 -19.82
C GLY A 563 21.38 7.16 -18.58
N GLY A 564 20.49 6.17 -18.48
CA GLY A 564 19.55 6.01 -17.37
C GLY A 564 20.14 5.42 -16.08
N LYS A 565 21.44 5.11 -16.03
CA LYS A 565 22.06 4.47 -14.87
C LYS A 565 22.04 5.30 -13.58
N ALA A 566 21.80 6.60 -13.69
CA ALA A 566 21.82 7.53 -12.55
C ALA A 566 20.44 7.79 -11.92
N GLY A 567 19.35 7.21 -12.45
CA GLY A 567 18.02 7.39 -11.87
C GLY A 567 16.94 6.40 -12.31
N THR A 568 16.88 6.01 -13.58
CA THR A 568 15.78 5.19 -14.12
C THR A 568 16.13 3.71 -14.29
N ALA A 569 17.40 3.37 -14.51
CA ALA A 569 17.88 2.00 -14.70
C ALA A 569 18.32 1.33 -13.38
N ALA A 570 17.52 1.44 -12.31
CA ALA A 570 17.83 0.84 -11.01
C ALA A 570 17.83 -0.70 -11.03
N ILE A 571 16.97 -1.29 -11.88
CA ILE A 571 16.74 -2.74 -12.01
C ILE A 571 16.82 -3.17 -13.49
N PRO A 572 17.10 -4.45 -13.79
CA PRO A 572 17.21 -4.93 -15.17
C PRO A 572 15.87 -4.94 -15.92
N GLY A 573 15.95 -4.77 -17.25
CA GLY A 573 14.83 -4.98 -18.16
C GLY A 573 14.56 -3.82 -19.13
N ALA A 574 15.04 -2.61 -18.80
CA ALA A 574 14.68 -1.41 -19.55
C ALA A 574 15.15 -1.46 -21.01
N ARG A 575 16.34 -2.03 -21.29
CA ARG A 575 16.87 -2.17 -22.65
C ARG A 575 15.96 -2.98 -23.58
N GLU A 576 15.42 -4.10 -23.10
CA GLU A 576 14.55 -4.96 -23.91
C GLU A 576 13.29 -4.19 -24.31
N LYS A 577 12.66 -3.51 -23.34
CA LYS A 577 11.49 -2.66 -23.59
C LYS A 577 11.81 -1.49 -24.51
N ALA A 578 12.92 -0.81 -24.30
CA ALA A 578 13.35 0.30 -25.15
C ALA A 578 13.60 -0.14 -26.60
N PHE A 579 14.14 -1.33 -26.81
CA PHE A 579 14.33 -1.89 -28.14
C PHE A 579 12.99 -2.15 -28.86
N ASP A 580 12.03 -2.78 -28.17
CA ASP A 580 10.70 -3.05 -28.73
C ASP A 580 9.98 -1.75 -29.10
N VAL A 581 10.03 -0.74 -28.23
CA VAL A 581 9.42 0.58 -28.48
C VAL A 581 10.12 1.27 -29.64
N ALA A 582 11.46 1.27 -29.69
CA ALA A 582 12.22 1.90 -30.77
C ALA A 582 11.95 1.26 -32.13
N LYS A 583 11.87 -0.08 -32.18
CA LYS A 583 11.51 -0.81 -33.40
C LYS A 583 10.09 -0.46 -33.87
N LEU A 584 9.14 -0.36 -32.94
CA LEU A 584 7.78 0.03 -33.27
C LEU A 584 7.70 1.48 -33.75
N ALA A 585 8.44 2.40 -33.15
CA ALA A 585 8.48 3.80 -33.57
C ALA A 585 8.96 3.95 -35.02
N VAL A 586 10.01 3.23 -35.43
CA VAL A 586 10.46 3.20 -36.84
C VAL A 586 9.37 2.67 -37.75
N ARG A 587 8.68 1.58 -37.36
CA ARG A 587 7.58 1.03 -38.17
C ARG A 587 6.43 2.02 -38.34
N ILE A 588 6.10 2.78 -37.29
CA ILE A 588 5.08 3.83 -37.35
C ILE A 588 5.53 4.94 -38.30
N MET A 589 6.80 5.38 -38.20
CA MET A 589 7.39 6.37 -39.11
C MET A 589 7.34 5.93 -40.57
N ASP A 590 7.67 4.67 -40.87
CA ASP A 590 7.66 4.15 -42.24
C ASP A 590 6.23 4.00 -42.82
N SER A 591 5.20 4.11 -41.97
CA SER A 591 3.78 4.05 -42.38
C SER A 591 3.14 5.44 -42.53
N MET A 592 3.86 6.50 -42.16
CA MET A 592 3.50 7.90 -42.40
C MET A 592 4.03 8.36 -43.75
#